data_AF-A0A1A8KTI1-F1
#
_entry.id   AF-A0A1A8KTI1-F1
#
_cell.length_a   1.000
_cell.length_b   1.000
_cell.length_c   1.000
_cell.angle_alpha   90.00
_cell.angle_beta   90.00
_cell.angle_gamma   90.00
#
_symmetry.space_group_name_H-M   'P 1'
#
loop_
_entity.id
_entity.type
_entity.pdbx_description
1 polymer ?
#
loop_
_entity_poly.entity_id
_entity_poly.type
_entity_poly.pdbx_seq_one_letter_code
_entity_poly.pdbx_strand_id
1 'polypeptide(L)'
;QRTIYEYHRIEVDMKRITSKSAIELTPLPTCLQHDNCELCLSSNLTSGCTWCNVLQRCSDGVDRHRQEWLDYSCSEESKDAT
;
A
#
# COMPACT_ATOMS: atom_id res chain seq x y z
N GLN A 1 -6.15 3.49 -25.29
CA GLN A 1 -6.26 4.42 -24.15
C GLN A 1 -5.48 3.81 -22.98
N ARG A 2 -4.60 4.56 -22.30
CA ARG A 2 -3.83 4.06 -21.14
C ARG A 2 -4.43 4.66 -19.87
N THR A 3 -4.80 3.83 -18.92
CA THR A 3 -5.29 4.27 -17.60
C THR A 3 -4.09 4.42 -16.67
N ILE A 4 -3.95 5.60 -16.07
CA ILE A 4 -2.92 5.88 -15.05
C ILE A 4 -3.63 5.85 -13.70
N TYR A 5 -3.15 5.00 -12.78
CA TYR A 5 -3.64 4.93 -11.41
C TYR A 5 -2.70 5.70 -10.50
N GLU A 6 -3.23 6.72 -9.83
CA GLU A 6 -2.52 7.48 -8.81
C GLU A 6 -2.87 6.91 -7.43
N TYR A 7 -1.86 6.40 -6.72
CA TYR A 7 -2.04 5.77 -5.40
C TYR A 7 -1.71 6.70 -4.25
N HIS A 8 -0.71 7.56 -4.44
CA HIS A 8 -0.27 8.51 -3.43
C HIS A 8 0.38 9.71 -4.10
N ARG A 9 0.06 10.91 -3.61
CA ARG A 9 0.65 12.17 -4.05
C ARG A 9 1.27 12.86 -2.85
N ILE A 10 2.56 13.18 -2.97
CA ILE A 10 3.27 13.99 -1.98
C ILE A 10 3.32 15.44 -2.45
N GLU A 11 3.09 16.36 -1.51
CA GLU A 11 3.29 17.78 -1.74
C GLU A 11 4.65 18.18 -1.15
N VAL A 12 5.48 18.82 -1.97
CA VAL A 12 6.80 19.28 -1.55
C VAL A 12 6.84 20.80 -1.63
N ASP A 13 7.36 21.44 -0.58
CA ASP A 13 7.60 22.89 -0.60
C ASP A 13 8.78 23.20 -1.53
N MET A 14 8.45 23.69 -2.72
CA MET A 14 9.42 24.01 -3.76
C MET A 14 10.27 25.25 -3.43
N LYS A 15 9.94 26.03 -2.39
CA LYS A 15 10.63 27.29 -2.07
C LYS A 15 12.11 27.12 -1.72
N ARG A 16 12.51 25.93 -1.25
CA ARG A 16 13.90 25.62 -0.86
C ARG A 16 14.70 24.92 -1.96
N ILE A 17 14.06 24.59 -3.09
CA ILE A 17 14.70 23.88 -4.18
C ILE A 17 15.46 24.88 -5.04
N THR A 18 16.78 24.73 -5.06
CA THR A 18 17.70 25.58 -5.82
C THR A 18 18.67 24.72 -6.64
N SER A 19 19.56 25.36 -7.42
CA SER A 19 20.56 24.63 -8.21
C SER A 19 21.45 23.78 -7.30
N LYS A 20 21.67 22.52 -7.70
CA LYS A 20 22.43 21.50 -6.94
C LYS A 20 21.78 21.08 -5.61
N SER A 21 20.45 21.19 -5.50
CA SER A 21 19.68 20.57 -4.41
C SER A 21 18.99 19.28 -4.85
N ALA A 22 18.66 18.40 -3.90
CA ALA A 22 17.90 17.18 -4.11
C ALA A 22 16.87 16.99 -2.99
N ILE A 23 15.78 16.29 -3.30
CA ILE A 23 14.80 15.85 -2.30
C ILE A 23 15.10 14.38 -1.99
N GLU A 24 15.29 14.07 -0.71
CA GLU A 24 15.37 12.70 -0.23
C GLU A 24 14.00 12.31 0.34
N LEU A 25 13.47 11.18 -0.14
CA LEU A 25 12.20 10.63 0.31
C LEU A 25 12.45 9.29 0.98
N THR A 26 12.09 9.19 2.25
CA THR A 26 12.09 7.90 2.97
C THR A 26 10.70 7.30 2.89
N PRO A 27 10.52 6.09 2.35
CA PRO A 27 9.21 5.45 2.31
C PRO A 27 8.74 5.13 3.74
N LEU A 28 7.47 5.39 4.02
CA LEU A 28 6.82 4.90 5.23
C LEU A 28 6.61 3.38 5.14
N PRO A 29 6.50 2.68 6.27
CA PRO A 29 6.09 1.28 6.27
C PRO A 29 4.75 1.09 5.55
N THR A 30 4.62 0.01 4.76
CA THR A 30 3.40 -0.29 4.00
C THR A 30 2.99 -1.75 4.20
N CYS A 31 1.69 -2.06 4.06
CA CYS A 31 1.17 -3.40 4.27
C CYS A 31 1.92 -4.47 3.45
N LEU A 32 2.28 -4.13 2.20
CA LEU A 32 3.03 -5.00 1.27
C LEU A 32 4.40 -5.47 1.77
N GLN A 33 4.94 -4.87 2.84
CA GLN A 33 6.21 -5.29 3.44
C GLN A 33 6.07 -6.54 4.31
N HIS A 34 4.86 -6.89 4.74
CA HIS A 34 4.61 -8.09 5.55
C HIS A 34 4.36 -9.28 4.62
N ASP A 35 5.14 -10.34 4.81
CA ASP A 35 5.21 -11.51 3.92
C ASP A 35 4.31 -12.68 4.35
N ASN A 36 3.65 -12.57 5.49
CA ASN A 36 2.75 -13.59 6.01
C ASN A 36 1.57 -12.97 6.78
N CYS A 37 0.54 -13.79 6.99
CA CYS A 37 -0.70 -13.39 7.64
C CYS A 37 -0.49 -12.85 9.06
N GLU A 38 0.35 -13.51 9.87
CA GLU A 38 0.60 -13.11 11.25
C GLU A 38 1.24 -11.72 11.31
N LEU A 39 2.31 -11.50 10.55
CA LEU A 39 2.97 -10.20 10.48
C LEU A 39 2.05 -9.11 9.91
N CYS A 40 1.22 -9.45 8.92
CA CYS A 40 0.27 -8.52 8.31
C CYS A 40 -0.76 -7.98 9.32
N LEU A 41 -1.29 -8.87 10.16
CA LEU A 41 -2.40 -8.56 11.07
C LEU A 41 -1.95 -8.09 12.46
N SER A 42 -0.73 -8.44 12.88
CA SER A 42 -0.20 -8.07 14.21
C SER A 42 0.68 -6.81 14.21
N SER A 43 1.01 -6.26 13.04
CA SER A 43 1.91 -5.11 12.93
C SER A 43 1.29 -3.83 13.49
N ASN A 44 2.04 -3.16 14.38
CA ASN A 44 1.71 -1.83 14.89
C ASN A 44 2.25 -0.69 14.00
N LEU A 45 3.05 -1.02 12.98
CA LEU A 45 3.70 -0.02 12.11
C LEU A 45 2.80 0.43 10.95
N THR A 46 1.80 -0.37 10.61
CA THR A 46 0.89 -0.15 9.48
C THR A 46 -0.55 -0.33 9.96
N SER A 47 -1.50 0.45 9.44
CA SER A 47 -2.91 0.40 9.86
C SER A 47 -3.81 0.07 8.68
N GLY A 48 -4.91 -0.65 8.92
CA GLY A 48 -5.87 -1.00 7.87
C GLY A 48 -5.40 -2.09 6.90
N CYS A 49 -4.34 -2.83 7.24
CA CYS A 49 -3.88 -3.95 6.44
C CYS A 49 -4.83 -5.15 6.56
N THR A 50 -4.96 -5.87 5.47
CA THR A 50 -5.73 -7.12 5.34
C THR A 50 -4.89 -8.15 4.62
N TRP A 51 -5.10 -9.42 4.95
CA TRP A 51 -4.40 -10.54 4.33
C TRP A 51 -5.33 -11.22 3.33
N CYS A 52 -4.88 -11.39 2.09
CA CYS A 52 -5.59 -12.20 1.11
C CYS A 52 -4.99 -13.61 1.06
N ASN A 53 -5.83 -14.62 1.33
CA ASN A 53 -5.36 -16.01 1.38
C ASN A 53 -5.09 -16.55 -0.02
N VAL A 54 -5.84 -16.13 -1.03
CA VAL A 54 -5.65 -16.60 -2.40
C VAL A 54 -4.33 -16.08 -2.98
N LEU A 55 -4.01 -14.81 -2.72
CA LEU A 55 -2.80 -14.16 -3.22
C LEU A 55 -1.59 -14.32 -2.30
N GLN A 56 -1.78 -14.82 -1.08
CA GLN A 56 -0.78 -14.87 -0.01
C GLN A 56 -0.07 -13.52 0.15
N ARG A 57 -0.86 -12.45 0.32
CA ARG A 57 -0.36 -11.07 0.31
C ARG A 57 -1.08 -10.19 1.31
N CYS A 58 -0.30 -9.32 1.97
CA CYS A 58 -0.80 -8.26 2.82
C CYS A 58 -1.03 -6.97 2.02
N SER A 59 -2.20 -6.33 2.16
CA SER A 59 -2.52 -5.08 1.46
C SER A 59 -3.56 -4.26 2.23
N ASP A 60 -3.58 -2.95 2.01
CA ASP A 60 -4.67 -2.03 2.41
C ASP A 60 -5.77 -1.90 1.32
N GLY A 61 -5.64 -2.65 0.22
CA GLY A 61 -6.54 -2.61 -0.94
C GLY A 61 -6.34 -1.42 -1.86
N VAL A 62 -5.32 -0.58 -1.64
CA VAL A 62 -5.02 0.61 -2.46
C VAL A 62 -3.53 0.67 -2.81
N ASP A 63 -2.94 -0.47 -3.16
CA ASP A 63 -1.55 -0.57 -3.61
C ASP A 63 -1.40 -0.81 -5.12
N ARG A 64 -0.16 -0.85 -5.61
CA ARG A 64 0.19 -1.07 -7.03
C ARG A 64 -0.41 -2.34 -7.67
N HIS A 65 -0.84 -3.31 -6.87
CA HIS A 65 -1.50 -4.55 -7.29
C HIS A 65 -3.02 -4.53 -7.08
N ARG A 66 -3.62 -3.34 -6.90
CA ARG A 66 -5.06 -3.19 -6.67
C ARG A 66 -5.93 -3.94 -7.66
N GLN A 67 -5.53 -4.00 -8.94
CA GLN A 67 -6.32 -4.72 -9.93
C GLN A 67 -6.41 -6.22 -9.61
N GLU A 68 -5.27 -6.87 -9.37
CA GLU A 68 -5.24 -8.29 -8.98
C GLU A 68 -5.98 -8.50 -7.65
N TRP A 69 -5.83 -7.57 -6.70
CA TRP A 69 -6.54 -7.62 -5.42
C TRP A 69 -8.07 -7.62 -5.58
N LEU A 70 -8.59 -6.82 -6.52
CA LEU A 70 -10.01 -6.78 -6.84
C LEU A 70 -10.46 -8.02 -7.63
N ASP A 71 -9.67 -8.45 -8.61
CA ASP A 71 -10.00 -9.60 -9.47
C ASP A 71 -10.15 -10.89 -8.64
N TYR A 72 -9.41 -11.01 -7.54
CA TYR A 72 -9.50 -12.12 -6.59
C TYR A 72 -10.44 -11.87 -5.40
N SER A 73 -11.21 -10.78 -5.40
CA SER A 73 -12.20 -10.46 -4.35
C SER A 73 -11.61 -10.37 -2.93
N CYS A 74 -10.32 -10.07 -2.80
CA CYS A 74 -9.62 -9.99 -1.51
C CYS A 74 -10.15 -8.84 -0.61
N SER A 75 -10.90 -7.88 -1.17
CA SER A 75 -11.54 -6.79 -0.40
C SER A 75 -12.79 -7.25 0.36
N GLU A 76 -13.36 -8.40 0.01
CA GLU A 76 -14.55 -8.95 0.65
C GLU A 76 -14.18 -9.99 1.73
N GLU A 77 -13.03 -10.67 1.61
CA GLU A 77 -12.52 -11.63 2.62
C GLU A 77 -12.35 -11.01 4.02
N SER A 78 -12.12 -9.70 4.11
CA SER A 78 -11.94 -9.01 5.40
C SER A 78 -13.24 -8.80 6.19
N LYS A 79 -14.42 -9.05 5.60
CA LYS A 79 -15.72 -8.81 6.23
C LYS A 79 -16.28 -10.01 6.99
N ASP A 80 -15.75 -11.21 6.76
CA ASP A 80 -16.23 -12.46 7.37
C ASP A 80 -15.49 -12.83 8.67
N ALA A 81 -14.60 -11.98 9.15
CA ALA A 81 -13.96 -12.11 10.47
C ALA A 81 -14.69 -11.26 11.53
N THR A 82 -15.96 -11.56 11.79
CA THR A 82 -16.74 -11.10 12.96
C THR A 82 -17.60 -12.24 13.47
#